data_AF-A0A2D7K5Z8-F1
#
_entry.id   AF-A0A2D7K5Z8-F1
#
_cell.length_a   1.000
_cell.length_b   1.000
_cell.length_c   1.000
_cell.angle_alpha   90.00
_cell.angle_beta   90.00
_cell.angle_gamma   90.00
#
_symmetry.space_group_name_H-M   'P 1'
#
loop_
_entity.id
_entity.type
_entity.pdbx_description
1 polymer ?
#
loop_
_entity_poly.entity_id
_entity_poly.type
_entity_poly.pdbx_seq_one_letter_code
_entity_poly.pdbx_strand_id
1 'polypeptide(L)'
;MNVSSKTTLKNQLTKNRKKALNSFFSKDHRLEFVSESHGKVWINDSKATDIGASAFSLENTKGPIIWIVGESKAKRDLDFVFEIVVSKVDQIIYYGNYETHLKYKFGSFLKYAHVNDIKEAVKIALENQIDNSTILFSPACTSFPSHENYKTRGDYFKSLLRPI
;
A
#
# COMPACT_ATOMS: atom_id res chain seq x y z
N MET A 1 -39.43 -21.23 30.48
CA MET A 1 -38.53 -20.27 29.81
C MET A 1 -38.14 -20.81 28.44
N ASN A 2 -38.38 -20.03 27.39
CA ASN A 2 -38.65 -20.50 26.03
C ASN A 2 -37.37 -20.97 25.30
N VAL A 3 -37.25 -22.27 25.02
CA VAL A 3 -36.09 -22.89 24.31
C VAL A 3 -35.89 -22.28 22.92
N SER A 4 -36.96 -21.80 22.29
CA SER A 4 -36.97 -21.14 20.98
C SER A 4 -36.14 -19.83 20.94
N SER A 5 -36.14 -19.02 22.00
CA SER A 5 -35.42 -17.73 22.01
C SER A 5 -33.90 -17.89 22.16
N LYS A 6 -33.44 -18.92 22.88
CA LYS A 6 -32.00 -19.23 23.03
C LYS A 6 -31.38 -19.74 21.71
N THR A 7 -32.14 -20.51 20.93
CA THR A 7 -31.69 -21.02 19.62
C THR A 7 -31.53 -19.88 18.60
N THR A 8 -32.45 -18.92 18.60
CA THR A 8 -32.38 -17.74 17.72
C THR A 8 -31.18 -16.84 18.04
N LEU A 9 -30.90 -16.60 19.33
CA LEU A 9 -29.75 -15.79 19.74
C LEU A 9 -28.41 -16.44 19.37
N LYS A 10 -28.29 -17.76 19.54
CA LYS A 10 -27.09 -18.53 19.16
C LYS A 10 -26.84 -18.48 17.65
N ASN A 11 -27.90 -18.55 16.85
CA ASN A 11 -27.80 -18.42 15.39
C ASN A 11 -27.40 -17.01 14.96
N GLN A 12 -27.95 -15.97 15.61
CA GLN A 12 -27.57 -14.57 15.39
C GLN A 12 -26.07 -14.34 15.68
N LEU A 13 -25.59 -14.83 16.83
CA LEU A 13 -24.18 -14.73 17.23
C LEU A 13 -23.26 -15.47 16.26
N THR A 14 -23.66 -16.66 15.81
CA THR A 14 -22.87 -17.45 14.85
C THR A 14 -22.80 -16.74 13.50
N LYS A 15 -23.90 -16.14 13.03
CA LYS A 15 -23.94 -15.34 11.80
C LYS A 15 -23.06 -14.10 11.90
N ASN A 16 -23.08 -13.40 13.03
CA ASN A 16 -22.24 -12.23 13.28
C ASN A 16 -20.75 -12.59 13.34
N ARG A 17 -20.39 -13.71 13.98
CA ARG A 17 -19.01 -14.22 14.01
C ARG A 17 -18.52 -14.61 12.61
N LYS A 18 -19.35 -15.29 11.80
CA LYS A 18 -19.02 -15.60 10.40
C LYS A 18 -18.84 -14.34 9.56
N LYS A 19 -19.71 -13.33 9.73
CA LYS A 19 -19.58 -12.04 9.04
C LYS A 19 -18.30 -11.30 9.46
N ALA A 20 -17.98 -11.29 10.77
CA ALA A 20 -16.75 -10.70 11.29
C ALA A 20 -15.50 -11.42 10.77
N LEU A 21 -15.48 -12.75 10.76
CA LEU A 21 -14.38 -13.55 10.21
C LEU A 21 -14.20 -13.31 8.71
N ASN A 22 -15.29 -13.32 7.93
CA ASN A 22 -15.22 -13.04 6.48
C ASN A 22 -14.75 -11.60 6.20
N SER A 23 -15.13 -10.62 7.03
CA SER A 23 -14.57 -9.26 6.94
C SER A 23 -13.10 -9.18 7.38
N PHE A 24 -12.67 -10.06 8.28
CA PHE A 24 -11.30 -10.13 8.78
C PHE A 24 -10.32 -10.64 7.71
N PHE A 25 -10.80 -11.51 6.81
CA PHE A 25 -10.04 -12.00 5.66
C PHE A 25 -10.13 -11.10 4.42
N SER A 26 -10.78 -9.93 4.49
CA SER A 26 -10.75 -9.02 3.34
C SER A 26 -9.30 -8.56 3.11
N LYS A 27 -8.80 -8.83 1.90
CA LYS A 27 -7.49 -8.37 1.43
C LYS A 27 -7.50 -6.89 1.07
N ASP A 28 -8.64 -6.19 1.18
CA ASP A 28 -8.74 -4.77 0.82
C ASP A 28 -7.62 -3.96 1.50
N HIS A 29 -6.86 -3.26 0.67
CA HIS A 29 -5.72 -2.43 1.08
C HIS A 29 -4.59 -3.17 1.82
N ARG A 30 -4.51 -4.51 1.74
CA ARG A 30 -3.44 -5.36 2.25
C ARG A 30 -2.89 -6.24 1.14
N LEU A 31 -1.83 -5.79 0.47
CA LEU A 31 -1.31 -6.45 -0.74
C LEU A 31 -2.44 -6.82 -1.72
N GLU A 32 -3.42 -5.91 -1.87
CA GLU A 32 -4.60 -6.08 -2.72
C GLU A 32 -4.17 -5.93 -4.19
N PHE A 33 -4.34 -6.97 -4.99
CA PHE A 33 -4.24 -6.82 -6.44
C PHE A 33 -5.37 -5.90 -6.94
N VAL A 34 -5.02 -4.83 -7.64
CA VAL A 34 -5.98 -3.85 -8.15
C VAL A 34 -6.25 -4.06 -9.63
N SER A 35 -5.19 -4.11 -10.43
CA SER A 35 -5.28 -4.23 -11.88
C SER A 35 -3.95 -4.69 -12.47
N GLU A 36 -4.03 -5.14 -13.73
CA GLU A 36 -2.87 -5.37 -14.57
C GLU A 36 -3.08 -4.62 -15.88
N SER A 37 -2.11 -3.79 -16.27
CA SER A 37 -2.22 -2.95 -17.47
C SER A 37 -0.83 -2.64 -17.99
N HIS A 38 -0.64 -2.72 -19.32
CA HIS A 38 0.64 -2.49 -19.99
C HIS A 38 1.80 -3.31 -19.37
N GLY A 39 1.54 -4.57 -19.02
CA GLY A 39 2.53 -5.46 -18.39
C GLY A 39 2.92 -5.05 -16.96
N LYS A 40 2.16 -4.17 -16.30
CA LYS A 40 2.40 -3.76 -14.92
C LYS A 40 1.29 -4.23 -14.00
N VAL A 41 1.68 -4.81 -12.87
CA VAL A 41 0.76 -5.22 -11.80
C VAL A 41 0.64 -4.09 -10.78
N TRP A 42 -0.58 -3.72 -10.43
CA TRP A 42 -0.84 -2.67 -9.44
C TRP A 42 -1.31 -3.31 -8.12
N ILE A 43 -0.58 -3.04 -7.04
CA ILE A 43 -0.87 -3.55 -5.71
C ILE A 43 -1.19 -2.39 -4.76
N ASN A 44 -2.35 -2.46 -4.11
CA ASN A 44 -2.78 -1.54 -3.07
C ASN A 44 -2.51 -2.13 -1.69
N ASP A 45 -1.58 -1.51 -0.98
CA ASP A 45 -1.24 -1.81 0.40
C ASP A 45 -1.31 -0.54 1.26
N SER A 46 -2.33 0.29 1.03
CA SER A 46 -2.54 1.54 1.77
C SER A 46 -2.57 1.34 3.30
N LYS A 47 -2.85 0.13 3.79
CA LYS A 47 -2.82 -0.20 5.21
C LYS A 47 -1.41 -0.27 5.81
N ALA A 48 -0.35 -0.28 5.00
CA ALA A 48 1.01 -0.12 5.49
C ALA A 48 1.27 1.32 5.93
N THR A 49 0.99 1.57 7.21
CA THR A 49 1.10 2.90 7.82
C THR A 49 2.45 3.18 8.47
N ASP A 50 3.36 2.22 8.43
CA ASP A 50 4.71 2.29 9.00
C ASP A 50 5.69 1.49 8.14
N ILE A 51 6.98 1.67 8.40
CA ILE A 51 8.06 1.04 7.60
C ILE A 51 8.09 -0.48 7.73
N GLY A 52 7.66 -1.03 8.88
CA GLY A 52 7.63 -2.48 9.12
C GLY A 52 6.56 -3.16 8.26
N ALA A 53 5.39 -2.55 8.17
CA ALA A 53 4.33 -3.01 7.29
C ALA A 53 4.75 -2.94 5.81
N SER A 54 5.44 -1.87 5.40
CA SER A 54 5.97 -1.78 4.04
C SER A 54 7.11 -2.75 3.75
N ALA A 55 7.95 -3.07 4.73
CA ALA A 55 8.99 -4.10 4.60
C ALA A 55 8.37 -5.46 4.27
N PHE A 56 7.34 -5.87 5.02
CA PHE A 56 6.60 -7.10 4.74
C PHE A 56 6.05 -7.11 3.30
N SER A 57 5.51 -5.97 2.84
CA SER A 57 4.98 -5.85 1.50
C SER A 57 6.05 -5.90 0.41
N LEU A 58 7.22 -5.29 0.63
CA LEU A 58 8.38 -5.38 -0.28
C LEU A 58 8.93 -6.81 -0.37
N GLU A 59 8.99 -7.53 0.75
CA GLU A 59 9.43 -8.93 0.80
C GLU A 59 8.49 -9.86 0.01
N ASN A 60 7.17 -9.66 0.17
CA ASN A 60 6.15 -10.52 -0.43
C ASN A 60 5.69 -10.08 -1.83
N THR A 61 6.25 -8.98 -2.34
CA THR A 61 5.99 -8.52 -3.71
C THR A 61 7.08 -9.01 -4.66
N LYS A 62 6.66 -9.44 -5.86
CA LYS A 62 7.57 -9.83 -6.94
C LYS A 62 8.10 -8.58 -7.64
N GLY A 63 9.42 -8.51 -7.81
CA GLY A 63 10.07 -7.42 -8.52
C GLY A 63 10.15 -7.64 -10.03
N PRO A 64 10.60 -6.62 -10.79
CA PRO A 64 11.07 -5.31 -10.30
C PRO A 64 9.95 -4.44 -9.73
N ILE A 65 10.21 -3.72 -8.63
CA ILE A 65 9.21 -2.93 -7.89
C ILE A 65 9.38 -1.45 -8.18
N ILE A 66 8.26 -0.76 -8.43
CA ILE A 66 8.13 0.69 -8.30
C ILE A 66 7.38 0.97 -7.01
N TRP A 67 8.08 1.48 -6.02
CA TRP A 67 7.54 1.66 -4.68
C TRP A 67 7.05 3.09 -4.49
N ILE A 68 5.73 3.24 -4.24
CA ILE A 68 5.12 4.52 -3.89
C ILE A 68 5.07 4.64 -2.37
N VAL A 69 5.83 5.60 -1.84
CA VAL A 69 6.03 5.85 -0.41
C VAL A 69 5.61 7.29 -0.08
N GLY A 70 4.94 7.49 1.06
CA GLY A 70 4.44 8.81 1.45
C GLY A 70 5.33 9.53 2.45
N GLU A 71 5.02 10.79 2.71
CA GLU A 71 5.56 11.56 3.82
C GLU A 71 5.21 10.93 5.18
N SER A 72 6.20 10.81 6.07
CA SER A 72 6.01 10.36 7.45
C SER A 72 6.59 11.38 8.42
N LYS A 73 5.78 11.72 9.44
CA LYS A 73 6.24 12.51 10.59
C LYS A 73 7.10 11.69 11.56
N ALA A 74 6.94 10.37 11.53
CA ALA A 74 7.74 9.46 12.34
C ALA A 74 9.06 9.15 11.63
N LYS A 75 10.15 9.08 12.40
CA LYS A 75 11.44 8.60 11.89
C LYS A 75 11.30 7.16 11.40
N ARG A 76 11.83 6.89 10.21
CA ARG A 76 11.89 5.55 9.64
C ARG A 76 13.28 4.98 9.87
N ASP A 77 13.34 3.73 10.32
CA ASP A 77 14.56 2.96 10.24
C ASP A 77 14.70 2.45 8.81
N LEU A 78 15.49 3.16 8.00
CA LEU A 78 15.71 2.80 6.60
C LEU A 78 16.76 1.69 6.45
N ASP A 79 17.57 1.43 7.48
CA ASP A 79 18.52 0.31 7.47
C ASP A 79 17.76 -1.02 7.47
N PHE A 80 16.64 -1.09 8.18
CA PHE A 80 15.75 -2.25 8.23
C PHE A 80 15.27 -2.73 6.85
N VAL A 81 15.08 -1.81 5.90
CA VAL A 81 14.60 -2.13 4.54
C VAL A 81 15.69 -2.03 3.47
N PHE A 82 16.94 -1.79 3.85
CA PHE A 82 17.97 -1.42 2.88
C PHE A 82 18.22 -2.51 1.83
N GLU A 83 18.49 -3.73 2.28
CA GLU A 83 18.81 -4.87 1.41
C GLU A 83 17.65 -5.23 0.46
N ILE A 84 16.42 -5.26 0.97
CA ILE A 84 15.24 -5.61 0.16
C ILE A 84 14.92 -4.51 -0.87
N VAL A 85 15.12 -3.24 -0.51
CA VAL A 85 14.92 -2.12 -1.42
C VAL A 85 15.96 -2.16 -2.54
N VAL A 86 17.25 -2.25 -2.21
CA VAL A 86 18.33 -2.26 -3.21
C VAL A 86 18.25 -3.48 -4.14
N SER A 87 17.76 -4.62 -3.65
CA SER A 87 17.67 -5.85 -4.46
C SER A 87 16.43 -5.93 -5.36
N LYS A 88 15.30 -5.30 -5.01
CA LYS A 88 14.02 -5.47 -5.73
C LYS A 88 13.43 -4.20 -6.31
N VAL A 89 13.78 -3.02 -5.79
CA VAL A 89 13.12 -1.76 -6.15
C VAL A 89 13.94 -1.04 -7.22
N ASP A 90 13.34 -0.83 -8.39
CA ASP A 90 13.96 -0.07 -9.48
C ASP A 90 13.77 1.44 -9.29
N GLN A 91 12.60 1.82 -8.75
CA GLN A 91 12.26 3.21 -8.51
C GLN A 91 11.48 3.41 -7.22
N ILE A 92 11.86 4.44 -6.47
CA ILE A 92 11.07 5.03 -5.40
C ILE A 92 10.35 6.28 -5.92
N ILE A 93 9.04 6.35 -5.71
CA ILE A 93 8.23 7.55 -5.94
C ILE A 93 7.73 8.02 -4.57
N TYR A 94 8.33 9.10 -4.08
CA TYR A 94 7.98 9.69 -2.79
C TYR A 94 6.98 10.83 -2.97
N TYR A 95 5.85 10.78 -2.26
CA TYR A 95 4.81 11.82 -2.30
C TYR A 95 4.67 12.56 -0.96
N GLY A 96 4.36 13.87 -1.02
CA GLY A 96 4.17 14.74 0.16
C GLY A 96 5.30 15.74 0.32
N ASN A 97 5.50 16.30 1.53
CA ASN A 97 6.59 17.26 1.74
C ASN A 97 7.95 16.60 1.55
N TYR A 98 8.80 17.26 0.77
CA TYR A 98 10.13 16.74 0.45
C TYR A 98 10.94 16.48 1.72
N GLU A 99 11.56 15.30 1.77
CA GLU A 99 12.47 14.91 2.84
C GLU A 99 13.69 14.22 2.21
N THR A 100 14.85 14.37 2.84
CA THR A 100 16.12 13.99 2.22
C THR A 100 16.62 12.60 2.58
N HIS A 101 16.13 11.96 3.64
CA HIS A 101 16.64 10.69 4.16
C HIS A 101 16.47 9.55 3.16
N LEU A 102 15.28 9.36 2.57
CA LEU A 102 15.06 8.33 1.54
C LEU A 102 15.97 8.55 0.33
N LYS A 103 16.07 9.79 -0.16
CA LYS A 103 16.91 10.11 -1.31
C LYS A 103 18.39 9.87 -1.02
N TYR A 104 18.90 10.32 0.12
CA TYR A 104 20.31 10.10 0.48
C TYR A 104 20.62 8.63 0.72
N LYS A 105 19.67 7.85 1.26
CA LYS A 105 19.87 6.43 1.53
C LYS A 105 19.87 5.58 0.25
N PHE A 106 18.95 5.87 -0.68
CA PHE A 106 18.67 4.99 -1.83
C PHE A 106 19.00 5.58 -3.20
N GLY A 107 19.13 6.90 -3.32
CA GLY A 107 19.23 7.58 -4.62
C GLY A 107 20.48 7.25 -5.44
N SER A 108 21.51 6.66 -4.83
CA SER A 108 22.69 6.14 -5.55
C SER A 108 22.50 4.73 -6.13
N PHE A 109 21.44 4.01 -5.73
CA PHE A 109 21.19 2.62 -6.12
C PHE A 109 20.02 2.47 -7.09
N LEU A 110 19.05 3.40 -7.04
CA LEU A 110 17.79 3.31 -7.76
C LEU A 110 17.30 4.69 -8.20
N LYS A 111 16.30 4.72 -9.09
CA LYS A 111 15.65 5.96 -9.49
C LYS A 111 14.83 6.52 -8.35
N TYR A 112 14.86 7.83 -8.16
CA TYR A 112 14.06 8.50 -7.14
C TYR A 112 13.29 9.66 -7.77
N ALA A 113 11.98 9.69 -7.54
CA ALA A 113 11.12 10.81 -7.90
C ALA A 113 10.44 11.36 -6.64
N HIS A 114 10.33 12.68 -6.55
CA HIS A 114 9.50 13.37 -5.57
C HIS A 114 8.33 14.06 -6.27
N VAL A 115 7.15 13.93 -5.67
CA VAL A 115 5.89 14.53 -6.15
C VAL A 115 5.08 15.05 -4.96
N ASN A 116 4.05 15.85 -5.23
CA ASN A 116 3.25 16.48 -4.18
C ASN A 116 2.19 15.53 -3.61
N ASP A 117 1.61 14.68 -4.45
CA ASP A 117 0.46 13.84 -4.06
C ASP A 117 0.44 12.46 -4.73
N ILE A 118 -0.56 11.65 -4.35
CA ILE A 118 -0.74 10.28 -4.86
C ILE A 118 -1.11 10.28 -6.34
N LYS A 119 -1.81 11.31 -6.84
CA LYS A 119 -2.22 11.41 -8.24
C LYS A 119 -1.00 11.62 -9.14
N GLU A 120 -0.11 12.52 -8.76
CA GLU A 120 1.17 12.71 -9.43
C GLU A 120 2.03 11.45 -9.33
N ALA A 121 2.05 10.76 -8.17
CA ALA A 121 2.80 9.52 -8.02
C ALA A 121 2.32 8.42 -8.98
N VAL A 122 0.99 8.25 -9.10
CA VAL A 122 0.37 7.31 -10.05
C VAL A 122 0.70 7.69 -11.49
N LYS A 123 0.69 8.98 -11.83
CA LYS A 123 1.08 9.46 -13.16
C LYS A 123 2.53 9.06 -13.51
N ILE A 124 3.48 9.33 -12.61
CA ILE A 124 4.89 8.93 -12.81
C ILE A 124 5.04 7.41 -12.92
N ALA A 125 4.31 6.64 -12.11
CA ALA A 125 4.33 5.17 -12.18
C ALA A 125 3.75 4.63 -13.52
N LEU A 126 2.71 5.27 -14.05
CA LEU A 126 2.14 4.95 -15.37
C LEU A 126 3.16 5.23 -16.50
N GLU A 127 3.85 6.36 -16.43
CA GLU A 127 4.84 6.81 -17.43
C GLU A 127 6.18 6.05 -17.36
N ASN A 128 6.45 5.33 -16.27
CA ASN A 128 7.68 4.56 -16.14
C ASN A 128 7.79 3.44 -17.21
N GLN A 129 9.00 3.14 -17.68
CA GLN A 129 9.24 2.21 -18.80
C GLN A 129 9.79 0.85 -18.37
N ILE A 130 9.68 0.47 -17.10
CA ILE A 130 10.09 -0.84 -16.59
C ILE A 130 8.99 -1.85 -16.89
N ASP A 131 9.26 -2.71 -17.87
CA ASP A 131 8.40 -3.82 -18.24
C ASP A 131 8.27 -4.85 -17.12
N ASN A 132 7.13 -5.53 -17.06
CA ASN A 132 6.86 -6.61 -16.09
C ASN A 132 7.08 -6.20 -14.63
N SER A 133 6.91 -4.90 -14.32
CA SER A 133 7.08 -4.35 -12.98
C SER A 133 5.81 -4.42 -12.14
N THR A 134 6.00 -4.42 -10.83
CA THR A 134 4.91 -4.23 -9.88
C THR A 134 4.94 -2.81 -9.33
N ILE A 135 3.83 -2.08 -9.50
CA ILE A 135 3.60 -0.82 -8.80
C ILE A 135 3.03 -1.14 -7.42
N LEU A 136 3.83 -0.93 -6.39
CA LEU A 136 3.45 -1.19 -5.00
C LEU A 136 3.11 0.12 -4.29
N PHE A 137 1.82 0.34 -4.03
CA PHE A 137 1.36 1.41 -3.15
C PHE A 137 1.38 0.95 -1.70
N SER A 138 2.55 1.08 -1.06
CA SER A 138 2.77 0.75 0.35
C SER A 138 3.42 1.97 1.04
N PRO A 139 2.61 2.92 1.55
CA PRO A 139 3.06 4.29 1.77
C PRO A 139 3.99 4.48 2.99
N ALA A 140 4.15 3.47 3.85
CA ALA A 140 4.94 3.53 5.09
C ALA A 140 4.61 4.75 5.97
N CYS A 141 3.38 5.27 5.91
CA CYS A 141 2.96 6.46 6.63
C CYS A 141 1.47 6.46 6.98
N THR A 142 1.13 7.25 8.00
CA THR A 142 -0.26 7.51 8.38
C THR A 142 -1.03 8.21 7.26
N SER A 143 -2.32 7.91 7.13
CA SER A 143 -3.21 8.53 6.12
C SER A 143 -3.60 9.96 6.48
N PHE A 144 -3.77 10.22 7.77
CA PHE A 144 -4.10 11.53 8.31
C PHE A 144 -2.90 12.49 8.20
N PRO A 145 -3.10 13.80 7.91
CA PRO A 145 -4.39 14.49 7.72
C PRO A 145 -4.96 14.43 6.30
N SER A 146 -4.17 14.00 5.31
CA SER A 146 -4.60 14.03 3.89
C SER A 146 -5.85 13.19 3.60
N HIS A 147 -6.07 12.13 4.38
CA HIS A 147 -7.19 11.21 4.26
C HIS A 147 -7.67 10.80 5.66
N GLU A 148 -8.99 10.56 5.80
CA GLU A 148 -9.60 10.17 7.07
C GLU A 148 -9.00 8.87 7.63
N ASN A 149 -8.71 7.91 6.75
CA ASN A 149 -8.13 6.63 7.12
C ASN A 149 -7.49 5.93 5.91
N TYR A 150 -6.82 4.80 6.15
CA TYR A 150 -6.13 4.06 5.09
C TYR A 150 -7.07 3.52 4.00
N LYS A 151 -8.35 3.26 4.31
CA LYS A 151 -9.33 2.78 3.33
C LYS A 151 -9.62 3.88 2.32
N THR A 152 -9.97 5.07 2.79
CA THR A 152 -10.22 6.24 1.92
C THR A 152 -9.01 6.57 1.04
N ARG A 153 -7.78 6.50 1.58
CA ARG A 153 -6.54 6.64 0.80
C ARG A 153 -6.36 5.54 -0.24
N GLY A 154 -6.62 4.30 0.13
CA GLY A 154 -6.49 3.15 -0.77
C GLY A 154 -7.57 3.14 -1.86
N ASP A 155 -8.78 3.60 -1.57
CA ASP A 155 -9.86 3.77 -2.54
C ASP A 155 -9.56 4.93 -3.51
N TYR A 156 -8.96 6.01 -3.01
CA TYR A 156 -8.46 7.09 -3.85
C TYR A 156 -7.41 6.59 -4.83
N PHE A 157 -6.39 5.85 -4.36
CA PHE A 157 -5.41 5.19 -5.23
C PHE A 157 -6.08 4.32 -6.30
N LYS A 158 -7.03 3.46 -5.92
CA LYS A 158 -7.79 2.64 -6.89
C LYS A 158 -8.60 3.47 -7.90
N SER A 159 -9.18 4.60 -7.47
CA SER A 159 -9.93 5.47 -8.38
C SER A 159 -9.07 6.08 -9.48
N LEU A 160 -7.78 6.33 -9.21
CA LEU A 160 -6.84 6.93 -10.17
C LEU A 160 -6.44 5.95 -11.29
N LEU A 161 -6.72 4.65 -11.14
CA LEU A 161 -6.39 3.61 -12.12
C LEU A 161 -7.56 3.21 -13.01
N ARG A 162 -8.77 3.69 -12.71
CA ARG A 162 -9.94 3.43 -13.55
C ARG A 162 -9.87 4.32 -14.78
N PRO A 163 -10.09 3.78 -16.00
CA PRO A 163 -10.23 4.62 -17.18
C PRO A 163 -11.39 5.60 -16.98
N ILE A 164 -11.20 6.84 -17.46
CA ILE A 164 -12.27 7.86 -17.57
C ILE A 164 -13.24 7.40 -18.66
#